data_AF-A0AAW4L0I2-F1
#
_entry.id   AF-A0AAW4L0I2-F1
#
_cell.length_a   1.000
_cell.length_b   1.000
_cell.length_c   1.000
_cell.angle_alpha   90.00
_cell.angle_beta   90.00
_cell.angle_gamma   90.00
#
_symmetry.space_group_name_H-M   'P 1'
#
loop_
_entity.id
_entity.type
_entity.pdbx_description
1 polymer ?
#
loop_
_entity_poly.entity_id
_entity_poly.type
_entity_poly.pdbx_seq_one_letter_code
_entity_poly.pdbx_strand_id
1 'polypeptide(L)'
;KNRDYACFFSANSTQKPALYDTADATANSRINARLPYIFLLSRIAHYLKLIQRENIGTTKDRRLLELELNKWVGGLVTEMTDPGDDLQASHPLRDARVTVEDIEDNPGFFRVKLYAIPHFQVEGM
;
A
#
# COMPACT_ATOMS: atom_id res chain seq x y z
N LYS A 1 -17.18 -3.68 30.00
CA LYS A 1 -16.90 -3.25 31.39
C LYS A 1 -17.16 -4.43 32.32
N ASN A 2 -16.34 -4.65 33.36
CA ASN A 2 -16.38 -5.82 34.25
C ASN A 2 -16.13 -7.17 33.54
N ARG A 3 -15.18 -7.19 32.60
CA ARG A 3 -14.67 -8.38 31.93
C ARG A 3 -13.14 -8.32 31.98
N ASP A 4 -12.49 -9.46 31.81
CA ASP A 4 -11.04 -9.66 31.80
C ASP A 4 -10.38 -9.47 30.42
N TYR A 5 -11.14 -9.02 29.40
CA TYR A 5 -10.62 -8.70 28.08
C TYR A 5 -10.46 -7.18 27.86
N ALA A 6 -9.48 -6.83 27.04
CA ALA A 6 -9.25 -5.48 26.51
C ALA A 6 -9.26 -5.52 24.97
N CYS A 7 -9.54 -4.39 24.33
CA CYS A 7 -9.59 -4.25 22.88
C CYS A 7 -8.99 -2.90 22.47
N PHE A 8 -8.33 -2.88 21.32
CA PHE A 8 -7.90 -1.65 20.65
C PHE A 8 -8.96 -1.24 19.63
N PHE A 9 -9.69 -0.17 19.91
CA PHE A 9 -10.73 0.34 19.00
C PHE A 9 -10.15 1.12 17.82
N SER A 10 -8.97 1.73 18.00
CA SER A 10 -8.27 2.44 16.95
C SER A 10 -6.76 2.35 17.18
N ALA A 11 -6.00 2.50 16.10
CA ALA A 11 -4.54 2.46 16.11
C ALA A 11 -4.00 3.63 15.27
N ASN A 12 -4.12 4.85 15.80
CA ASN A 12 -3.56 6.04 15.18
C ASN A 12 -2.07 6.19 15.56
N SER A 13 -1.27 6.71 14.64
CA SER A 13 0.09 7.14 14.93
C SER A 13 0.11 8.45 15.72
N THR A 14 1.28 8.91 16.10
CA THR A 14 1.48 10.22 16.74
C THR A 14 1.41 11.39 15.76
N GLN A 15 1.33 11.12 14.44
CA GLN A 15 1.26 12.15 13.42
C GLN A 15 -0.10 12.86 13.46
N LYS A 16 -0.07 14.20 13.50
CA LYS A 16 -1.26 15.02 13.29
C LYS A 16 -1.55 15.11 11.78
N PRO A 17 -2.70 14.63 11.28
CA PRO A 17 -3.06 14.77 9.87
C PRO A 17 -3.13 16.24 9.46
N ALA A 18 -2.53 16.57 8.32
CA ALA A 18 -2.59 17.91 7.76
C ALA A 18 -3.94 18.15 7.08
N LEU A 19 -4.39 19.41 7.11
CA LEU A 19 -5.53 19.87 6.33
C LEU A 19 -5.00 20.44 5.01
N TYR A 20 -5.66 20.07 3.92
CA TYR A 20 -5.33 20.53 2.57
C TYR A 20 -6.56 21.17 1.93
N ASP A 21 -6.34 21.93 0.86
CA ASP A 21 -7.41 22.65 0.15
C ASP A 21 -8.46 21.71 -0.46
N THR A 22 -8.03 20.52 -0.89
CA THR A 22 -8.93 19.49 -1.44
C THR A 22 -9.34 18.47 -0.37
N ALA A 23 -10.61 18.06 -0.40
CA ALA A 23 -11.14 17.04 0.49
C ALA A 23 -10.36 15.71 0.38
N ASP A 24 -9.98 15.31 -0.83
CA ASP A 24 -9.27 14.06 -1.09
C ASP A 24 -7.87 14.05 -0.45
N ALA A 25 -7.10 15.13 -0.59
CA ALA A 25 -5.80 15.24 0.07
C ALA A 25 -5.91 15.21 1.60
N THR A 26 -6.95 15.84 2.16
CA THR A 26 -7.24 15.78 3.60
C THR A 26 -7.62 14.36 4.04
N ALA A 27 -8.44 13.65 3.27
CA ALA A 27 -8.81 12.26 3.53
C ALA A 27 -7.57 11.34 3.49
N ASN A 28 -6.72 11.50 2.47
CA ASN A 28 -5.46 10.77 2.35
C ASN A 28 -4.53 11.04 3.54
N SER A 29 -4.44 12.29 4.02
CA SER A 29 -3.65 12.61 5.21
C SER A 29 -4.13 11.88 6.47
N ARG A 30 -5.46 11.75 6.64
CA ARG A 30 -6.04 11.01 7.77
C ARG A 30 -5.73 9.52 7.69
N ILE A 31 -5.84 8.92 6.51
CA ILE A 31 -5.50 7.51 6.28
C ILE A 31 -4.02 7.26 6.57
N ASN A 32 -3.14 8.13 6.07
CA ASN A 32 -1.69 8.02 6.25
C ASN A 32 -1.22 8.16 7.70
N ALA A 33 -2.05 8.71 8.59
CA ALA A 33 -1.73 8.80 10.01
C ALA A 33 -2.10 7.54 10.80
N ARG A 34 -2.73 6.53 10.18
CA ARG A 34 -3.21 5.30 10.85
C ARG A 34 -2.21 4.17 10.70
N LEU A 35 -1.84 3.56 11.83
CA LEU A 35 -0.84 2.48 11.87
C LEU A 35 -1.18 1.26 11.02
N PRO A 36 -2.44 0.76 10.97
CA PRO A 36 -2.77 -0.39 10.13
C PRO A 36 -2.39 -0.20 8.65
N TYR A 37 -2.66 0.99 8.10
CA TYR A 37 -2.34 1.31 6.70
C TYR A 37 -0.85 1.59 6.49
N ILE A 38 -0.20 2.24 7.46
CA ILE A 38 1.26 2.42 7.43
C ILE A 38 1.97 1.06 7.42
N PHE A 39 1.58 0.12 8.29
CA PHE A 39 2.18 -1.21 8.33
C PHE A 39 1.94 -2.01 7.05
N LEU A 40 0.73 -1.94 6.50
CA LEU A 40 0.40 -2.57 5.22
C LEU A 40 1.32 -2.05 4.10
N LEU A 41 1.38 -0.73 3.91
CA LEU A 41 2.24 -0.12 2.90
C LEU A 41 3.72 -0.40 3.14
N SER A 42 4.17 -0.40 4.39
CA SER A 42 5.57 -0.72 4.74
C SER A 42 5.95 -2.14 4.34
N ARG A 43 5.06 -3.11 4.58
CA ARG A 43 5.28 -4.51 4.15
C ARG A 43 5.36 -4.62 2.63
N ILE A 44 4.46 -3.97 1.90
CA ILE A 44 4.48 -3.95 0.43
C ILE A 44 5.80 -3.32 -0.07
N ALA A 45 6.21 -2.20 0.52
CA ALA A 45 7.46 -1.55 0.17
C ALA A 45 8.69 -2.45 0.41
N HIS A 46 8.73 -3.20 1.51
CA HIS A 46 9.78 -4.18 1.77
C HIS A 46 9.83 -5.26 0.68
N TYR A 47 8.68 -5.81 0.26
CA TYR A 47 8.63 -6.80 -0.81
C TYR A 47 9.06 -6.24 -2.16
N LEU A 48 8.57 -5.06 -2.55
CA LEU A 48 8.97 -4.40 -3.80
C LEU A 48 10.49 -4.16 -3.85
N LYS A 49 11.07 -3.76 -2.71
CA LYS A 49 12.52 -3.58 -2.58
C LYS A 49 13.28 -4.89 -2.80
N LEU A 50 12.82 -5.99 -2.21
CA LEU A 50 13.44 -7.31 -2.39
C LEU A 50 13.31 -7.81 -3.83
N ILE A 51 12.11 -7.75 -4.42
CA ILE A 51 11.87 -8.18 -5.81
C ILE A 51 12.77 -7.41 -6.78
N GLN A 52 12.87 -6.08 -6.63
CA GLN A 52 13.77 -5.28 -7.46
C GLN A 52 15.24 -5.63 -7.25
N ARG A 53 15.65 -5.90 -6.00
CA ARG A 53 17.03 -6.26 -5.69
C ARG A 53 17.45 -7.55 -6.40
N GLU A 54 16.58 -8.55 -6.45
CA GLU A 54 16.85 -9.80 -7.18
C GLU A 54 16.90 -9.61 -8.71
N ASN A 55 16.28 -8.55 -9.23
CA ASN A 55 16.35 -8.20 -10.65
C ASN A 55 17.61 -7.40 -11.03
N ILE A 56 18.43 -6.95 -10.08
CA ILE A 56 19.67 -6.21 -10.38
C ILE A 56 20.64 -7.10 -11.16
N GLY A 57 21.13 -6.60 -12.30
CA GLY A 57 22.04 -7.33 -13.19
C GLY A 57 21.34 -8.17 -14.27
N THR A 58 20.01 -8.22 -14.28
CA THR A 58 19.24 -8.82 -15.38
C THR A 58 19.05 -7.83 -16.52
N THR A 59 18.91 -8.33 -17.76
CA THR A 59 18.66 -7.52 -18.96
C THR A 59 17.17 -7.20 -19.15
N LYS A 60 16.49 -6.81 -18.07
CA LYS A 60 15.06 -6.48 -18.10
C LYS A 60 14.84 -5.01 -18.48
N ASP A 61 13.93 -4.79 -19.42
CA ASP A 61 13.45 -3.46 -19.78
C ASP A 61 12.47 -2.91 -18.71
N ARG A 62 12.37 -1.59 -18.63
CA ARG A 62 11.45 -0.86 -17.74
C ARG A 62 10.02 -1.39 -17.82
N ARG A 63 9.53 -1.63 -19.03
CA ARG A 63 8.16 -2.13 -19.27
C ARG A 63 7.96 -3.53 -18.68
N LEU A 64 8.97 -4.38 -18.75
CA LEU A 64 8.91 -5.73 -18.20
C LEU A 64 8.90 -5.68 -16.67
N LEU A 65 9.73 -4.83 -16.06
CA LEU A 65 9.72 -4.59 -14.62
C LEU A 65 8.36 -4.08 -14.15
N GLU A 66 7.77 -3.11 -14.84
CA GLU A 66 6.44 -2.60 -14.51
C GLU A 66 5.37 -3.70 -14.57
N LEU A 67 5.40 -4.55 -15.60
CA LEU A 67 4.46 -5.65 -15.75
C LEU A 67 4.61 -6.71 -14.64
N GLU A 68 5.84 -7.07 -14.28
CA GLU A 68 6.12 -8.01 -13.19
C GLU A 68 5.65 -7.49 -11.84
N LEU A 69 5.94 -6.22 -11.54
CA LEU A 69 5.54 -5.59 -10.27
C LEU A 69 4.02 -5.42 -10.18
N ASN A 70 3.35 -5.06 -11.29
CA ASN A 70 1.89 -5.00 -11.33
C ASN A 70 1.25 -6.38 -11.19
N LYS A 71 1.84 -7.42 -11.80
CA LYS A 71 1.37 -8.80 -11.61
C LYS A 71 1.50 -9.25 -10.16
N TRP A 72 2.61 -8.93 -9.50
CA TRP A 72 2.82 -9.26 -8.10
C TRP A 72 1.85 -8.54 -7.17
N VAL A 73 1.70 -7.21 -7.32
CA VAL A 73 0.80 -6.43 -6.46
C VAL A 73 -0.68 -6.76 -6.72
N GLY A 74 -1.04 -7.14 -7.94
CA GLY A 74 -2.39 -7.61 -8.28
C GLY A 74 -2.80 -8.88 -7.52
N GLY A 75 -1.84 -9.70 -7.07
CA GLY A 75 -2.11 -10.83 -6.18
C GLY A 75 -2.49 -10.44 -4.74
N LEU A 76 -2.45 -9.14 -4.40
CA LEU A 76 -2.89 -8.59 -3.11
C LEU A 76 -4.21 -7.81 -3.23
N VAL A 77 -4.78 -7.75 -4.44
CA VAL A 77 -5.98 -6.96 -4.75
C VAL A 77 -7.21 -7.88 -4.82
N THR A 78 -8.31 -7.43 -4.23
CA THR A 78 -9.63 -8.02 -4.45
C THR A 78 -10.66 -6.94 -4.79
N GLU A 79 -11.39 -7.15 -5.88
CA GLU A 79 -12.45 -6.23 -6.33
C GLU A 79 -13.79 -6.50 -5.65
N MET A 80 -13.88 -7.57 -4.83
CA MET A 80 -15.10 -7.88 -4.09
C MET A 80 -15.42 -6.72 -3.13
N THR A 81 -16.68 -6.27 -3.17
CA THR A 81 -17.14 -5.16 -2.32
C THR A 81 -17.28 -5.56 -0.86
N ASP A 82 -17.55 -6.83 -0.60
CA ASP A 82 -17.73 -7.41 0.75
C ASP A 82 -17.01 -8.76 0.84
N PRO A 83 -15.66 -8.77 0.81
CA PRO A 83 -14.88 -9.99 0.98
C PRO A 83 -15.00 -10.48 2.42
N GLY A 84 -15.12 -11.80 2.62
CA GLY A 84 -15.03 -12.37 3.96
C GLY A 84 -13.66 -12.09 4.61
N ASP A 85 -13.60 -12.14 5.94
CA ASP A 85 -12.42 -11.75 6.74
C ASP A 85 -11.11 -12.39 6.25
N ASP A 86 -11.14 -13.69 5.90
CA ASP A 86 -9.96 -14.42 5.39
C ASP A 86 -9.46 -13.87 4.04
N LEU A 87 -10.40 -13.51 3.16
CA LEU A 87 -10.07 -12.94 1.86
C LEU A 87 -9.56 -11.51 2.01
N GLN A 88 -10.14 -10.72 2.90
CA GLN A 88 -9.69 -9.36 3.18
C GLN A 88 -8.29 -9.33 3.84
N ALA A 89 -7.99 -10.31 4.70
CA ALA A 89 -6.68 -10.45 5.32
C ALA A 89 -5.59 -10.84 4.30
N SER A 90 -5.92 -11.72 3.35
CA SER A 90 -4.99 -12.16 2.29
C SER A 90 -4.86 -11.15 1.13
N HIS A 91 -5.94 -10.43 0.83
CA HIS A 91 -6.02 -9.43 -0.25
C HIS A 91 -6.45 -8.07 0.34
N PRO A 92 -5.52 -7.37 1.02
CA PRO A 92 -5.84 -6.17 1.78
C PRO A 92 -6.09 -4.91 0.93
N LEU A 93 -5.90 -4.98 -0.39
CA LEU A 93 -6.04 -3.87 -1.31
C LEU A 93 -7.30 -3.99 -2.16
N ARG A 94 -7.99 -2.86 -2.35
CA ARG A 94 -9.09 -2.73 -3.31
C ARG A 94 -8.59 -2.42 -4.72
N ASP A 95 -7.51 -1.66 -4.81
CA ASP A 95 -6.84 -1.34 -6.06
C ASP A 95 -5.35 -1.07 -5.81
N ALA A 96 -4.50 -1.39 -6.77
CA ALA A 96 -3.08 -1.11 -6.71
C ALA A 96 -2.48 -0.99 -8.10
N ARG A 97 -1.57 -0.03 -8.27
CA ARG A 97 -0.85 0.20 -9.52
C ARG A 97 0.58 0.58 -9.23
N VAL A 98 1.51 -0.06 -9.93
CA VAL A 98 2.92 0.29 -9.93
C VAL A 98 3.29 0.96 -11.24
N THR A 99 4.06 2.04 -11.17
CA THR A 99 4.65 2.71 -12.34
C THR A 99 6.16 2.73 -12.18
N VAL A 100 6.89 2.43 -13.26
CA VAL A 100 8.34 2.40 -13.30
C VAL A 100 8.83 3.47 -14.27
N GLU A 101 9.65 4.39 -13.78
CA GLU A 101 10.21 5.51 -14.54
C GLU A 101 11.73 5.36 -14.61
N ASP A 102 12.33 5.74 -15.74
CA ASP A 102 13.79 5.85 -15.86
C ASP A 102 14.29 7.06 -15.07
N ILE A 103 15.50 6.94 -14.51
CA ILE A 103 16.21 8.09 -13.94
C ILE A 103 17.18 8.61 -15.00
N GLU A 104 16.85 9.74 -15.63
CA GLU A 104 17.59 10.32 -16.75
C GLU A 104 19.09 10.50 -16.45
N ASP A 105 19.42 10.92 -15.23
CA ASP A 105 20.81 11.15 -14.80
C ASP A 105 21.59 9.87 -14.47
N ASN A 106 20.94 8.70 -14.46
CA ASN A 106 21.57 7.44 -14.07
C ASN A 106 21.00 6.23 -14.85
N PRO A 107 21.52 5.96 -16.07
CA PRO A 107 21.05 4.86 -16.90
C PRO A 107 21.11 3.50 -16.20
N GLY A 108 20.03 2.73 -16.31
CA GLY A 108 19.88 1.45 -15.62
C GLY A 108 19.32 1.54 -14.20
N PHE A 109 19.10 2.76 -13.69
CA PHE A 109 18.34 2.99 -12.46
C PHE A 109 16.91 3.38 -12.78
N PHE A 110 15.98 2.75 -12.06
CA PHE A 110 14.56 2.99 -12.20
C PHE A 110 13.97 3.51 -10.89
N ARG A 111 12.98 4.40 -11.00
CA ARG A 111 12.15 4.86 -9.91
C ARG A 111 10.83 4.13 -9.96
N VAL A 112 10.44 3.53 -8.84
CA VAL A 112 9.17 2.81 -8.73
C VAL A 112 8.21 3.57 -7.84
N LYS A 113 7.04 3.93 -8.38
CA LYS A 113 5.95 4.58 -7.66
C LYS A 113 4.80 3.59 -7.52
N LEU A 114 4.38 3.33 -6.28
CA LEU A 114 3.23 2.51 -5.94
C LEU A 114 2.05 3.41 -5.59
N TYR A 115 0.92 3.17 -6.23
CA TYR A 115 -0.40 3.65 -5.83
C TYR A 115 -1.17 2.46 -5.27
N ALA A 116 -1.76 2.62 -4.09
CA ALA A 116 -2.52 1.55 -3.45
C ALA A 116 -3.71 2.13 -2.68
N ILE A 117 -4.85 1.48 -2.81
CA ILE A 117 -6.09 1.81 -2.12
C ILE A 117 -6.43 0.62 -1.21
N PRO A 118 -6.28 0.74 0.12
CA PRO A 118 -6.61 -0.33 1.03
C PRO A 118 -8.13 -0.48 1.20
N HIS A 119 -8.58 -1.63 1.69
CA HIS A 119 -9.94 -1.73 2.21
C HIS A 119 -10.08 -0.89 3.49
N PHE A 120 -11.16 -0.13 3.58
CA PHE A 120 -11.42 0.71 4.75
C PHE A 120 -12.12 -0.06 5.85
N GLN A 121 -11.65 0.10 7.09
CA GLN A 121 -12.34 -0.38 8.28
C GLN A 121 -13.33 0.71 8.75
N VAL A 122 -14.48 0.29 9.26
CA VAL A 122 -15.45 1.19 9.90
C VAL A 122 -14.90 1.60 11.27
N GLU A 123 -14.66 2.90 11.46
CA GLU A 123 -14.08 3.44 12.71
C GLU A 123 -15.09 4.13 13.63
N GLY A 124 -16.33 4.33 13.19
CA GLY A 124 -17.38 4.92 14.01
C GLY A 124 -18.66 5.20 13.24
N MET A 125 -19.76 5.35 13.97
CA MET A 125 -21.02 5.99 13.56
C MET A 125 -21.32 7.14 14.51
#